data_AF-X1SSK4-F1
#
_entry.id   AF-X1SSK4-F1
#
_cell.length_a   1.000
_cell.length_b   1.000
_cell.length_c   1.000
_cell.angle_alpha   90.00
_cell.angle_beta   90.00
_cell.angle_gamma   90.00
#
_symmetry.space_group_name_H-M   'P 1'
#
loop_
_entity.id
_entity.type
_entity.pdbx_description
1 polymer ?
#
loop_
_entity_poly.entity_id
_entity_poly.type
_entity_poly.pdbx_seq_one_letter_code
_entity_poly.pdbx_strand_id
1 'polypeptide(L)'
;SNVSSQMSKASLEEALMFPKAKTEAMISYKNIMSVKVPRYEYKCEGKYYTYSLVDTTAEIDNAVSNFYKIMPLMLRVAELDKTINLLADEIEKTRRRVNALEYILIPDLEETIKFITMKLDEMARSTNSAIMRIKEIIRS
;
A
#
# COMPACT_ATOMS: atom_id res chain seq x y z
N SER A 1 16.88 20.90 -41.13
CA SER A 1 16.71 20.35 -42.48
C SER A 1 16.16 18.93 -42.36
N ASN A 2 14.87 18.79 -42.64
CA ASN A 2 14.11 17.57 -42.99
C ASN A 2 14.57 16.22 -42.43
N VAL A 3 14.10 15.88 -41.23
CA VAL A 3 14.20 14.53 -40.63
C VAL A 3 13.07 13.61 -41.12
N SER A 4 11.99 14.17 -41.68
CA SER A 4 10.84 13.42 -42.18
C SER A 4 11.05 12.76 -43.56
N SER A 5 12.25 12.83 -44.15
CA SER A 5 12.47 12.47 -45.56
C SER A 5 13.40 11.28 -45.83
N GLN A 6 13.91 10.59 -44.81
CA GLN A 6 14.79 9.42 -45.04
C GLN A 6 14.16 8.07 -44.67
N MET A 7 13.18 8.03 -43.77
CA MET A 7 12.39 6.81 -43.52
C MET A 7 10.90 7.09 -43.73
N SER A 8 10.24 6.23 -44.51
CA SER A 8 8.78 6.22 -44.57
C SER A 8 8.23 5.80 -43.19
N LYS A 9 7.12 6.39 -42.75
CA LYS A 9 6.44 6.03 -41.48
C LYS A 9 6.14 4.53 -41.41
N ALA A 10 5.83 3.92 -42.55
CA ALA A 10 5.59 2.48 -42.68
C ALA A 10 6.85 1.64 -42.42
N SER A 11 8.02 2.08 -42.92
CA SER A 11 9.31 1.40 -42.70
C SER A 11 9.76 1.46 -41.23
N LEU A 12 9.46 2.56 -40.54
CA LEU A 12 9.74 2.70 -39.11
C LEU A 12 8.83 1.79 -38.28
N GLU A 13 7.54 1.74 -38.64
CA GLU A 13 6.55 0.90 -37.95
C GLU A 13 6.87 -0.58 -38.10
N GLU A 14 7.26 -1.02 -39.31
CA GLU A 14 7.71 -2.38 -39.59
C GLU A 14 8.97 -2.78 -38.81
N ALA A 15 9.95 -1.87 -38.69
CA ALA A 15 11.17 -2.10 -37.90
C ALA A 15 10.90 -2.20 -36.39
N LEU A 16 9.87 -1.50 -35.89
CA LEU A 16 9.46 -1.52 -34.49
C LEU A 16 8.51 -2.67 -34.14
N MET A 17 7.90 -3.35 -35.13
CA MET A 17 7.01 -4.48 -34.88
C MET A 17 7.74 -5.75 -34.41
N PHE A 18 9.05 -5.89 -34.69
CA PHE A 18 9.85 -7.07 -34.32
C PHE A 18 11.13 -6.73 -33.53
N PRO A 19 11.02 -6.19 -32.30
CA PRO A 19 12.19 -6.12 -31.42
C PRO A 19 12.55 -7.55 -30.97
N LYS A 20 13.76 -8.03 -31.29
CA LYS A 20 14.30 -9.29 -30.74
C LYS A 20 14.78 -9.16 -29.29
N ALA A 21 14.63 -7.97 -28.69
CA ALA A 21 14.89 -7.75 -27.27
C ALA A 21 13.74 -8.36 -26.45
N LYS A 22 14.00 -9.51 -25.82
CA LYS A 22 13.08 -10.05 -24.83
C LYS A 22 13.23 -9.23 -23.57
N THR A 23 12.16 -8.53 -23.24
CA THR A 23 12.08 -7.71 -22.04
C THR A 23 11.16 -8.42 -21.07
N GLU A 24 11.69 -8.92 -19.97
CA GLU A 24 10.90 -9.59 -18.94
C GLU A 24 10.84 -8.69 -17.71
N ALA A 25 9.61 -8.30 -17.35
CA ALA A 25 9.34 -7.60 -16.10
C ALA A 25 8.81 -8.63 -15.09
N MET A 26 9.59 -8.90 -14.05
CA MET A 26 9.21 -9.81 -12.99
C MET A 26 8.64 -9.01 -11.82
N ILE A 27 7.48 -9.42 -11.32
CA ILE A 27 6.83 -8.76 -10.18
C ILE A 27 7.06 -9.63 -8.95
N SER A 28 7.75 -9.09 -7.96
CA SER A 28 7.87 -9.68 -6.63
C SER A 28 7.05 -8.87 -5.64
N TYR A 29 6.79 -9.42 -4.46
CA TYR A 29 6.06 -8.71 -3.39
C TYR A 29 6.89 -8.73 -2.12
N LYS A 30 6.98 -7.58 -1.45
CA LYS A 30 7.59 -7.43 -0.13
C LYS A 30 6.51 -7.09 0.89
N ASN A 31 6.60 -7.63 2.10
CA ASN A 31 5.69 -7.26 3.19
C ASN A 31 6.33 -6.12 4.01
N ILE A 32 5.61 -5.01 4.18
CA ILE A 32 5.99 -3.91 5.07
C ILE A 32 4.73 -3.48 5.83
N MET A 33 4.77 -3.49 7.16
CA MET A 33 3.64 -3.11 8.02
C MET A 33 2.33 -3.85 7.69
N SER A 34 2.43 -5.16 7.40
CA SER A 34 1.32 -6.03 6.98
C SER A 34 0.69 -5.68 5.62
N VAL A 35 1.31 -4.77 4.87
CA VAL A 35 0.93 -4.41 3.51
C VAL A 35 1.88 -5.08 2.52
N LYS A 36 1.32 -5.82 1.54
CA LYS A 36 2.08 -6.41 0.43
C LYS A 36 2.35 -5.34 -0.62
N VAL A 37 3.58 -4.85 -0.67
CA VAL A 37 4.02 -3.84 -1.64
C VAL A 37 4.68 -4.54 -2.84
N PRO A 38 4.32 -4.17 -4.09
CA PRO A 38 4.95 -4.75 -5.27
C PRO A 38 6.39 -4.23 -5.41
N ARG A 39 7.28 -5.08 -5.92
CA ARG A 39 8.64 -4.73 -6.32
C ARG A 39 8.85 -5.19 -7.75
N TYR A 40 9.17 -4.24 -8.62
CA TYR A 40 9.39 -4.51 -10.04
C TYR A 40 10.86 -4.82 -10.28
N GLU A 41 11.15 -6.00 -10.84
CA GLU A 41 12.47 -6.35 -11.33
C GLU A 41 12.44 -6.34 -12.86
N TYR A 42 13.36 -5.58 -13.45
CA TYR A 42 13.46 -5.44 -14.89
C TYR A 42 14.66 -6.22 -15.40
N LYS A 43 14.41 -7.28 -16.18
CA LYS A 43 15.46 -8.03 -16.87
C LYS A 43 15.36 -7.78 -18.37
N CYS A 44 16.40 -7.19 -18.94
CA CYS A 44 16.60 -7.10 -20.38
C CYS A 44 17.64 -8.12 -20.81
N GLU A 45 17.22 -9.13 -21.59
CA GLU A 45 18.15 -10.01 -22.28
C GLU A 45 17.95 -9.87 -23.79
N GLY A 46 18.92 -9.26 -24.46
CA GLY A 46 18.93 -9.10 -25.92
C GLY A 46 19.76 -7.91 -26.40
N LYS A 47 20.16 -7.96 -27.68
CA LYS A 47 20.75 -6.79 -28.36
C LYS A 47 19.64 -5.77 -28.62
N TYR A 48 19.83 -4.54 -28.16
CA TYR A 48 18.94 -3.40 -28.41
C TYR A 48 18.74 -3.09 -29.91
N TYR A 49 19.65 -3.58 -30.74
CA TYR A 49 19.72 -3.35 -32.18
C TYR A 49 19.15 -4.56 -32.92
N THR A 50 17.88 -4.46 -33.34
CA THR A 50 17.24 -5.46 -34.24
C THR A 50 16.78 -4.85 -35.56
N TYR A 51 17.10 -3.59 -35.81
CA TYR A 51 16.85 -2.96 -37.11
C TYR A 51 17.97 -3.35 -38.09
N SER A 52 17.61 -3.52 -39.35
CA SER A 52 18.59 -3.55 -40.43
C SER A 52 19.30 -2.19 -40.43
N LEU A 53 20.59 -2.18 -40.08
CA LEU A 53 21.49 -1.01 -40.07
C LEU A 53 21.58 -0.24 -41.41
N VAL A 54 20.85 -0.70 -42.42
CA VAL A 54 20.86 -0.19 -43.79
C VAL A 54 19.94 1.02 -43.96
N ASP A 55 18.87 1.15 -43.15
CA ASP A 55 17.85 2.21 -43.31
C ASP A 55 17.68 3.15 -42.10
N THR A 56 18.41 2.95 -40.99
CA THR A 56 18.15 3.68 -39.72
C THR A 56 19.08 4.87 -39.51
N THR A 57 18.52 5.98 -39.04
CA THR A 57 19.27 7.21 -38.71
C THR A 57 19.84 7.14 -37.29
N ALA A 58 21.05 7.66 -37.07
CA ALA A 58 21.72 7.68 -35.77
C ALA A 58 20.91 8.38 -34.64
N GLU A 59 19.92 9.21 -34.98
CA GLU A 59 19.01 9.83 -34.02
C GLU A 59 18.01 8.82 -33.41
N ILE A 60 17.53 7.86 -34.20
CA ILE A 60 16.59 6.82 -33.73
C ILE A 60 17.32 5.88 -32.75
N ASP A 61 18.55 5.51 -33.06
CA ASP A 61 19.40 4.68 -32.19
C ASP A 61 19.62 5.34 -30.82
N ASN A 62 19.85 6.66 -30.81
CA ASN A 62 19.97 7.44 -29.59
C ASN A 62 18.66 7.52 -28.79
N ALA A 63 17.52 7.70 -29.48
CA ALA A 63 16.21 7.72 -28.84
C ALA A 63 15.88 6.36 -28.19
N VAL A 64 16.13 5.25 -28.89
CA VAL A 64 15.95 3.89 -28.37
C VAL A 64 16.88 3.62 -27.18
N SER A 65 18.16 4.00 -27.27
CA SER A 65 19.11 3.88 -26.15
C SER A 65 18.64 4.63 -24.90
N ASN A 66 18.15 5.87 -25.08
CA ASN A 66 17.64 6.68 -23.97
C ASN A 66 16.34 6.10 -23.38
N PHE A 67 15.47 5.54 -24.21
CA PHE A 67 14.26 4.85 -23.75
C PHE A 67 14.59 3.68 -22.82
N TYR A 68 15.53 2.81 -23.21
CA TYR A 68 15.96 1.69 -22.36
C TYR A 68 16.64 2.14 -21.06
N LYS A 69 17.30 3.31 -21.04
CA LYS A 69 17.88 3.89 -19.81
C LYS A 69 16.81 4.43 -18.86
N ILE A 70 15.71 4.99 -19.38
CA ILE A 70 14.66 5.61 -18.56
C ILE A 70 13.64 4.58 -18.06
N MET A 71 13.38 3.51 -18.81
CA MET A 71 12.50 2.39 -18.43
C MET A 71 12.66 1.90 -16.97
N PRO A 72 13.88 1.58 -16.47
CA PRO A 72 14.05 1.12 -15.10
C PRO A 72 13.74 2.22 -14.06
N LEU A 73 14.03 3.49 -14.37
CA LEU A 73 13.68 4.61 -13.49
C LEU A 73 12.16 4.80 -13.40
N MET A 74 11.46 4.68 -14.53
CA MET A 74 10.01 4.77 -14.58
C MET A 74 9.34 3.64 -13.79
N LEU A 75 9.84 2.40 -13.91
CA LEU A 75 9.40 1.26 -13.10
C LEU A 75 9.65 1.48 -11.60
N ARG A 76 10.77 2.10 -11.23
CA ARG A 76 11.08 2.41 -9.83
C ARG A 76 10.15 3.47 -9.24
N VAL A 77 9.79 4.48 -10.03
CA VAL A 77 8.82 5.51 -9.63
C VAL A 77 7.43 4.90 -9.45
N ALA A 78 6.99 4.05 -10.39
CA ALA A 78 5.72 3.34 -10.28
C ALA A 78 5.66 2.43 -9.03
N GLU A 79 6.78 1.78 -8.68
CA GLU A 79 6.91 1.00 -7.44
C GLU A 79 6.65 1.85 -6.19
N LEU A 80 7.32 3.01 -6.11
CA LEU A 80 7.22 3.91 -4.97
C LEU A 80 5.84 4.53 -4.85
N ASP A 81 5.27 4.99 -5.96
CA ASP A 81 3.93 5.58 -5.97
C ASP A 81 2.88 4.55 -5.52
N LYS A 82 2.95 3.31 -6.03
CA LYS A 82 2.02 2.27 -5.58
C LYS A 82 2.22 1.91 -4.11
N THR A 83 3.47 1.91 -3.63
CA THR A 83 3.79 1.67 -2.23
C THR A 83 3.20 2.74 -1.32
N ILE A 84 3.36 4.02 -1.66
CA ILE A 84 2.83 5.15 -0.90
C ILE A 84 1.31 5.07 -0.81
N ASN A 85 0.64 4.81 -1.93
CA ASN A 85 -0.82 4.69 -1.97
C ASN A 85 -1.33 3.58 -1.04
N LEU A 86 -0.72 2.38 -1.10
CA LEU A 86 -1.12 1.26 -0.25
C LEU A 86 -0.86 1.51 1.24
N LEU A 87 0.25 2.19 1.57
CA LEU A 87 0.57 2.54 2.96
C LEU A 87 -0.35 3.63 3.49
N ALA A 88 -0.69 4.62 2.67
CA ALA A 88 -1.60 5.69 3.04
C ALA A 88 -2.98 5.14 3.44
N ASP A 89 -3.52 4.22 2.64
CA ASP A 89 -4.79 3.54 2.94
C ASP A 89 -4.75 2.80 4.28
N GLU A 90 -3.64 2.11 4.58
CA GLU A 90 -3.51 1.35 5.82
C GLU A 90 -3.31 2.27 7.04
N ILE A 91 -2.59 3.39 6.87
CA ILE A 91 -2.47 4.43 7.89
C ILE A 91 -3.84 5.05 8.19
N GLU A 92 -4.66 5.28 7.17
CA GLU A 92 -6.00 5.84 7.39
C GLU A 92 -6.91 4.87 8.15
N LYS A 93 -6.88 3.57 7.82
CA LYS A 93 -7.61 2.53 8.56
C LYS A 93 -7.16 2.43 10.01
N THR A 94 -5.85 2.46 10.26
CA THR A 94 -5.33 2.39 11.63
C THR A 94 -5.71 3.64 12.42
N ARG A 95 -5.66 4.84 11.83
CA ARG A 95 -6.16 6.07 12.47
C ARG A 95 -7.65 5.99 12.81
N ARG A 96 -8.49 5.50 11.89
CA ARG A 96 -9.92 5.30 12.17
C ARG A 96 -10.16 4.33 13.32
N ARG A 97 -9.39 3.24 13.40
CA ARG A 97 -9.47 2.28 14.51
C ARG A 97 -9.05 2.91 15.84
N VAL A 98 -7.94 3.65 15.87
CA VAL A 98 -7.49 4.34 17.09
C VAL A 98 -8.56 5.32 17.57
N ASN A 99 -9.14 6.13 16.67
CA ASN A 99 -10.21 7.05 17.05
C ASN A 99 -11.45 6.32 17.61
N ALA A 100 -11.86 5.20 17.01
CA ALA A 100 -12.98 4.43 17.53
C ALA A 100 -12.69 3.85 18.94
N LEU A 101 -11.45 3.47 19.20
CA LEU A 101 -11.04 3.01 20.52
C LEU A 101 -11.07 4.15 21.54
N GLU A 102 -10.47 5.30 21.20
CA GLU A 102 -10.32 6.44 22.11
C GLU A 102 -11.65 7.11 22.47
N TYR A 103 -12.53 7.32 21.47
CA TYR A 103 -13.72 8.16 21.65
C TYR A 103 -15.02 7.37 21.85
N ILE A 104 -15.01 6.05 21.63
CA ILE A 104 -16.21 5.21 21.80
C ILE A 104 -15.90 4.09 22.80
N LEU A 105 -14.97 3.20 22.47
CA LEU A 105 -14.78 1.98 23.26
C LEU A 105 -14.27 2.25 24.68
N ILE A 106 -13.26 3.12 24.84
CA ILE A 106 -12.70 3.43 26.15
C ILE A 106 -13.75 4.10 27.07
N PRO A 107 -14.45 5.17 26.65
CA PRO A 107 -15.52 5.77 27.46
C PRO A 107 -16.63 4.78 27.84
N ASP A 108 -17.10 3.96 26.90
CA ASP A 108 -18.16 2.98 27.15
C ASP A 108 -17.73 1.94 28.19
N LEU A 109 -16.47 1.49 28.13
CA LEU A 109 -15.90 0.57 29.10
C LEU A 109 -15.76 1.22 30.49
N GLU A 110 -15.33 2.49 30.56
CA GLU A 110 -15.24 3.22 31.82
C GLU A 110 -16.62 3.43 32.47
N GLU A 111 -17.64 3.75 31.68
CA GLU A 111 -19.02 3.83 32.15
C GLU A 111 -19.52 2.48 32.66
N THR A 112 -19.25 1.40 31.93
CA THR A 112 -19.62 0.04 32.32
C THR A 112 -18.96 -0.35 33.65
N ILE A 113 -17.67 -0.05 33.83
CA ILE A 113 -16.96 -0.28 35.10
C ILE A 113 -17.62 0.51 36.24
N LYS A 114 -17.95 1.79 36.01
CA LYS A 114 -18.63 2.62 37.00
C LYS A 114 -20.02 2.08 37.36
N PHE A 115 -20.76 1.57 36.40
CA PHE A 115 -22.06 0.96 36.65
C PHE A 115 -21.94 -0.32 37.50
N ILE A 116 -21.00 -1.20 37.16
CA ILE A 116 -20.77 -2.44 37.92
C ILE A 116 -20.35 -2.13 39.36
N THR A 117 -19.39 -1.23 39.55
CA THR A 117 -18.92 -0.83 40.89
C THR A 117 -20.04 -0.22 41.73
N MET A 118 -20.85 0.68 41.17
CA MET A 118 -22.01 1.25 41.85
C MET A 118 -23.02 0.18 42.27
N LYS A 119 -23.29 -0.81 41.41
CA LYS A 119 -24.21 -1.91 41.74
C LYS A 119 -23.68 -2.84 42.81
N LEU A 120 -22.38 -3.16 42.79
CA LEU A 120 -21.75 -3.95 43.85
C LEU A 120 -21.80 -3.22 45.20
N ASP A 121 -21.52 -1.92 45.23
CA ASP A 121 -21.60 -1.10 46.45
C ASP A 121 -23.04 -1.01 47.00
N GLU A 122 -24.03 -0.85 46.12
CA GLU A 122 -25.44 -0.81 46.50
C GLU A 122 -25.90 -2.15 47.08
N MET A 123 -25.47 -3.27 46.48
CA MET A 123 -25.70 -4.61 47.03
C MET A 123 -25.04 -4.78 48.40
N ALA A 124 -23.78 -4.38 48.56
CA ALA A 124 -23.05 -4.46 49.83
C ALA A 124 -23.66 -3.60 50.95
N ARG A 125 -24.20 -2.42 50.61
CA ARG A 125 -24.95 -1.58 51.56
C ARG A 125 -26.27 -2.24 51.98
N SER A 126 -26.98 -2.87 51.04
CA SER A 126 -28.25 -3.55 51.32
C SER A 126 -28.06 -4.73 52.28
N THR A 127 -27.01 -5.54 52.08
CA THR A 127 -26.70 -6.70 52.92
C THR A 127 -26.25 -6.28 54.32
N ASN A 128 -25.38 -5.28 54.44
CA ASN A 128 -24.99 -4.73 55.75
C ASN A 128 -26.18 -4.18 56.54
N SER A 129 -27.08 -3.46 55.88
CA SER A 129 -28.30 -2.94 56.52
C SER A 129 -29.21 -4.06 57.02
N ALA A 130 -29.34 -5.15 56.25
CA ALA A 130 -30.10 -6.32 56.66
C ALA A 130 -29.49 -7.01 57.89
N ILE A 131 -28.16 -7.18 57.91
CA ILE A 131 -27.44 -7.77 59.06
C ILE A 131 -27.62 -6.90 60.32
N MET A 132 -27.55 -5.56 60.20
CA MET A 132 -27.77 -4.66 61.33
C MET A 132 -29.17 -4.83 61.95
N ARG A 133 -30.22 -4.89 61.13
CA ARG A 133 -31.60 -5.10 61.65
C ARG A 133 -31.75 -6.43 62.37
N ILE A 134 -31.18 -7.51 61.83
CA ILE A 134 -31.21 -8.83 62.48
C ILE A 134 -30.51 -8.75 63.84
N LYS A 135 -29.38 -8.06 63.91
CA LYS A 135 -28.63 -7.89 65.16
C LYS A 135 -29.39 -7.06 66.21
N GLU A 136 -30.16 -6.06 65.80
CA GLU A 136 -31.03 -5.29 66.71
C GLU A 136 -32.15 -6.16 67.31
N ILE A 137 -32.81 -6.99 66.49
CA ILE A 137 -33.89 -7.89 66.93
C ILE A 137 -33.38 -8.92 67.95
N ILE A 138 -32.16 -9.42 67.78
CA ILE A 138 -31.58 -10.41 68.72
C ILE A 138 -31.17 -9.77 70.05
N ARG A 139 -30.96 -8.45 70.07
CA ARG A 139 -30.48 -7.72 71.26
C ARG A 139 -31.61 -7.09 72.09
N SER A 140 -32.83 -7.05 71.57
CA SER A 140 -34.07 -6.70 72.28
C SER A 140 -34.70 -7.94 72.92
#